data_AF-A0A6B9RZ70-F1
#
_entry.id   AF-A0A6B9RZ70-F1
#
_cell.length_a   1.000
_cell.length_b   1.000
_cell.length_c   1.000
_cell.angle_alpha   90.00
_cell.angle_beta   90.00
_cell.angle_gamma   90.00
#
_symmetry.space_group_name_H-M   'P 1'
#
loop_
_entity.id
_entity.type
_entity.pdbx_description
1 polymer ?
#
loop_
_entity_poly.entity_id
_entity_poly.type
_entity_poly.pdbx_seq_one_letter_code
_entity_poly.pdbx_strand_id
1 'polypeptide(L)'
;MYFWKEDFQVTSREAGCAIFCLSKKMDIIDPEGKLHKGKTNDFLKQHGSDDDTARKVMDILHNCEADAGDNSDDCMRALDVAMCFKKEMHSLNWAPDPEVLLEELMSEMRAQ
;
A
#
# COMPACT_ATOMS: atom_id res chain seq x y z
N MET A 1 -9.22 8.27 0.12
CA MET A 1 -9.16 8.73 -1.29
C MET A 1 -8.02 9.71 -1.56
N TYR A 2 -7.82 10.79 -0.78
CA TYR A 2 -6.78 11.80 -1.07
C TYR A 2 -5.37 11.26 -1.25
N PHE A 3 -5.03 10.15 -0.58
CA PHE A 3 -3.76 9.46 -0.77
C PHE A 3 -3.44 9.21 -2.26
N TRP A 4 -4.43 8.84 -3.09
CA TRP A 4 -4.24 8.50 -4.50
C TRP A 4 -4.26 9.71 -5.46
N LYS A 5 -4.38 10.95 -4.98
CA LYS A 5 -4.20 12.12 -5.86
C LYS A 5 -2.71 12.28 -6.18
N GLU A 6 -2.33 12.30 -7.45
CA GLU A 6 -0.93 12.24 -7.89
C GLU A 6 -0.02 13.25 -7.16
N ASP A 7 -0.40 14.53 -7.15
CA ASP A 7 0.38 15.61 -6.53
C ASP A 7 0.27 15.70 -4.99
N PHE A 8 -0.55 14.84 -4.35
CA PHE A 8 -0.74 14.88 -2.91
C PHE A 8 0.36 14.10 -2.17
N GLN A 9 1.10 14.77 -1.29
CA GLN A 9 2.12 14.12 -0.46
C GLN A 9 1.66 14.00 0.99
N VAL A 10 1.75 12.79 1.53
CA VAL A 10 1.51 12.52 2.94
C VAL A 10 2.86 12.56 3.66
N THR A 11 2.95 13.39 4.69
CA THR A 11 4.19 13.61 5.44
C THR A 11 4.04 13.37 6.95
N SER A 12 2.81 13.09 7.43
CA SER A 12 2.57 12.89 8.85
C SER A 12 3.01 11.50 9.30
N ARG A 13 3.77 11.47 10.39
CA ARG A 13 4.21 10.23 11.03
C ARG A 13 3.03 9.35 11.43
N GLU A 14 1.93 9.95 11.87
CA GLU A 14 0.72 9.25 12.29
C GLU A 14 0.06 8.48 11.14
N ALA A 15 0.08 9.03 9.92
CA ALA A 15 -0.38 8.31 8.74
C ALA A 15 0.53 7.10 8.45
N GLY A 16 1.84 7.27 8.58
CA GLY A 16 2.80 6.17 8.53
C GLY A 16 2.52 5.06 9.55
N CYS A 17 2.25 5.43 10.81
CA CYS A 17 1.89 4.46 11.84
C CYS A 17 0.57 3.75 11.54
N ALA A 18 -0.42 4.44 10.97
CA ALA A 18 -1.68 3.84 10.57
C ALA A 18 -1.48 2.81 9.45
N ILE A 19 -0.67 3.14 8.44
CA ILE A 19 -0.28 2.21 7.37
C ILE A 19 0.42 0.99 7.96
N PHE A 20 1.44 1.20 8.80
CA PHE A 20 2.15 0.11 9.47
C PHE A 20 1.22 -0.81 10.26
N CYS A 21 0.33 -0.22 11.08
CA CYS A 21 -0.65 -0.97 11.88
C CYS A 21 -1.58 -1.81 11.01
N LEU A 22 -2.14 -1.24 9.94
CA LEU A 22 -3.01 -1.96 9.01
C LEU A 22 -2.26 -3.07 8.28
N SER A 23 -1.03 -2.81 7.82
CA SER A 23 -0.18 -3.81 7.17
C SER A 23 0.13 -5.00 8.09
N LYS A 24 0.40 -4.77 9.39
CA LYS A 24 0.54 -5.87 10.36
C LYS A 24 -0.76 -6.65 10.53
N LYS A 25 -1.89 -5.94 10.64
CA LYS A 25 -3.20 -6.57 10.87
C LYS A 25 -3.66 -7.43 9.69
N MET A 26 -3.26 -7.08 8.48
CA MET A 26 -3.55 -7.82 7.25
C MET A 26 -2.49 -8.89 6.92
N ASP A 27 -1.52 -9.14 7.81
CA ASP A 27 -0.39 -10.05 7.58
C ASP A 27 0.44 -9.72 6.32
N ILE A 28 0.46 -8.46 5.89
CA ILE A 28 1.26 -8.00 4.75
C ILE A 28 2.73 -7.90 5.14
N ILE A 29 3.02 -7.51 6.38
CA ILE A 29 4.37 -7.43 6.92
C ILE A 29 4.57 -8.39 8.09
N ASP A 30 5.80 -8.87 8.24
CA ASP A 30 6.24 -9.73 9.33
C ASP A 30 6.40 -8.95 10.65
N PRO A 31 6.66 -9.64 11.78
CA PRO A 31 6.87 -8.98 13.07
C PRO A 31 7.97 -7.92 13.07
N GLU A 32 9.01 -8.12 12.24
CA GLU A 32 10.16 -7.24 12.01
C GLU A 32 9.85 -6.06 11.07
N GLY A 33 8.63 -5.95 10.55
CA GLY A 33 8.18 -4.85 9.72
C GLY A 33 8.65 -4.91 8.27
N LYS A 34 9.00 -6.11 7.77
CA LYS A 34 9.34 -6.37 6.36
C LYS A 34 8.21 -7.10 5.65
N LEU A 35 8.15 -7.02 4.33
CA LEU A 35 7.10 -7.64 3.54
C LEU A 35 7.10 -9.16 3.70
N HIS A 36 5.98 -9.69 4.19
CA HIS A 36 5.78 -11.11 4.29
C HIS A 36 5.41 -11.68 2.92
N LYS A 37 6.41 -12.13 2.16
CA LYS A 37 6.25 -12.51 0.73
C LYS A 37 5.08 -13.44 0.44
N GLY A 38 4.97 -14.55 1.17
CA GLY A 38 3.90 -15.54 0.97
C GLY A 38 2.51 -14.94 1.23
N LYS A 39 2.32 -14.36 2.42
CA LYS A 39 1.06 -13.76 2.83
C LYS A 39 0.62 -12.58 1.98
N THR A 40 1.56 -11.73 1.56
CA THR A 40 1.25 -10.60 0.68
C THR A 40 0.80 -11.09 -0.69
N ASN A 41 1.49 -12.08 -1.27
CA ASN A 41 1.07 -12.66 -2.55
C ASN A 41 -0.32 -13.30 -2.45
N ASP A 42 -0.61 -14.03 -1.37
CA ASP A 42 -1.93 -14.62 -1.14
C ASP A 42 -3.00 -13.55 -0.97
N PHE A 43 -2.70 -12.47 -0.24
CA PHE A 43 -3.58 -11.32 -0.06
C PHE A 43 -3.93 -10.67 -1.41
N LEU A 44 -2.94 -10.42 -2.27
CA LEU A 44 -3.16 -9.82 -3.59
C LEU A 44 -4.06 -10.69 -4.48
N LYS A 45 -3.82 -12.01 -4.49
CA LYS A 45 -4.63 -12.96 -5.27
C LYS A 45 -6.05 -13.08 -4.75
N GLN A 46 -6.23 -13.10 -3.42
CA GLN A 46 -7.55 -13.13 -2.80
C GLN A 46 -8.39 -11.89 -3.15
N HIS A 47 -7.74 -10.75 -3.41
CA HIS A 47 -8.38 -9.49 -3.78
C HIS A 47 -8.37 -9.22 -5.29
N GLY A 48 -8.25 -10.27 -6.12
CA GLY A 48 -8.54 -10.20 -7.56
C GLY A 48 -7.33 -10.00 -8.47
N SER A 49 -6.10 -10.03 -7.94
CA SER A 49 -4.90 -10.04 -8.79
C SER A 49 -4.66 -11.44 -9.38
N ASP A 50 -4.37 -11.52 -10.69
CA ASP A 50 -3.79 -12.73 -11.27
C ASP A 50 -2.32 -12.91 -10.88
N ASP A 51 -1.71 -14.03 -11.28
CA ASP A 51 -0.32 -14.35 -10.94
C ASP A 51 0.70 -13.33 -11.46
N ASP A 52 0.45 -12.76 -12.63
CA ASP A 52 1.35 -11.77 -13.25
C ASP A 52 1.27 -10.43 -12.52
N THR A 53 0.05 -9.98 -12.24
CA THR A 53 -0.22 -8.74 -11.50
C THR A 53 0.31 -8.85 -10.07
N ALA A 54 0.03 -9.96 -9.37
CA ALA A 54 0.52 -10.18 -8.01
C ALA A 54 2.05 -10.15 -7.96
N ARG A 55 2.74 -10.82 -8.89
CA ARG A 55 4.21 -10.78 -8.99
C ARG A 55 4.72 -9.36 -9.20
N LYS A 56 4.09 -8.60 -10.11
CA LYS A 56 4.52 -7.23 -10.41
C LYS A 56 4.34 -6.29 -9.21
N VAL A 57 3.22 -6.40 -8.50
CA VAL A 57 2.98 -5.63 -7.27
C VAL A 57 3.99 -6.01 -6.18
N MET A 58 4.30 -7.31 -6.03
CA MET A 58 5.32 -7.79 -5.11
C MET A 58 6.71 -7.21 -5.40
N ASP A 59 7.12 -7.19 -6.68
CA ASP A 59 8.41 -6.63 -7.09
C ASP A 59 8.49 -5.13 -6.78
N ILE A 60 7.41 -4.39 -7.01
CA ILE A 60 7.34 -2.95 -6.69
C ILE A 60 7.47 -2.72 -5.18
N LEU A 61 6.71 -3.46 -4.37
CA LEU A 61 6.80 -3.35 -2.91
C LEU A 61 8.21 -3.65 -2.41
N HIS A 62 8.86 -4.70 -2.95
CA HIS A 62 10.25 -5.02 -2.60
C HIS A 62 11.24 -3.94 -2.99
N ASN A 63 11.10 -3.33 -4.17
CA ASN A 63 11.96 -2.22 -4.57
C ASN A 63 11.75 -1.00 -3.66
N CYS A 64 10.50 -0.68 -3.32
CA CYS A 64 10.18 0.41 -2.40
C CYS A 64 10.72 0.17 -0.99
N GLU A 65 10.68 -1.06 -0.49
CA GLU A 65 11.31 -1.42 0.78
C GLU A 65 12.83 -1.24 0.77
N ALA A 66 13.48 -1.57 -0.34
CA ALA A 66 14.92 -1.39 -0.50
C ALA A 66 15.31 0.09 -0.56
N ASP A 67 14.52 0.91 -1.26
CA ASP A 67 14.74 2.35 -1.41
C ASP A 67 14.49 3.13 -0.12
N ALA A 68 13.54 2.69 0.71
CA ALA A 68 13.26 3.31 2.01
C ALA A 68 14.42 3.16 3.02
N GLY A 69 15.36 2.23 2.77
CA GLY A 69 16.53 2.00 3.61
C GLY A 69 16.20 1.49 5.03
N ASP A 70 17.23 1.49 5.88
CA ASP A 70 17.11 1.14 7.31
C ASP A 70 16.83 2.42 8.13
N ASN A 71 15.57 2.85 8.14
CA ASN A 71 15.09 3.90 9.03
C ASN A 71 14.71 3.28 10.39
N SER A 72 15.18 3.86 11.51
CA SER A 72 14.85 3.38 12.86
C SER A 72 13.40 3.64 13.28
N ASP A 73 12.65 4.46 12.55
CA ASP A 73 11.23 4.72 12.81
C ASP A 73 10.36 3.95 11.80
N ASP A 74 9.79 2.83 12.25
CA ASP A 74 8.92 1.97 11.46
C ASP A 74 7.74 2.71 10.83
N CYS A 75 7.20 3.74 11.51
CA CYS A 75 6.10 4.53 10.97
C CYS A 75 6.54 5.34 9.75
N MET A 76 7.69 5.99 9.83
CA MET A 76 8.23 6.77 8.70
C MET A 76 8.67 5.84 7.57
N ARG A 77 9.30 4.72 7.89
CA ARG A 77 9.66 3.70 6.89
C ARG A 77 8.44 3.19 6.14
N ALA A 78 7.35 2.87 6.83
CA ALA A 78 6.10 2.45 6.19
C ALA A 78 5.50 3.55 5.29
N LEU A 79 5.60 4.81 5.70
CA LEU A 79 5.16 5.94 4.89
C LEU A 79 6.02 6.10 3.62
N ASP A 80 7.34 5.99 3.74
CA ASP A 80 8.26 6.09 2.61
C ASP A 80 7.99 4.97 1.57
N VAL A 81 7.81 3.74 2.04
CA VAL A 81 7.41 2.60 1.20
C VAL A 81 6.06 2.86 0.52
N ALA A 82 5.06 3.38 1.25
CA ALA A 82 3.75 3.66 0.70
C ALA A 82 3.77 4.79 -0.35
N MET A 83 4.56 5.84 -0.13
CA MET A 83 4.73 6.94 -1.08
C MET A 83 5.47 6.49 -2.34
N CYS A 84 6.49 5.64 -2.20
CA CYS A 84 7.14 4.98 -3.33
C CYS A 84 6.15 4.10 -4.12
N PHE A 85 5.40 3.23 -3.41
CA PHE A 85 4.41 2.34 -4.03
C PHE A 85 3.36 3.13 -4.82
N LYS A 86 2.83 4.20 -4.22
CA LYS A 86 1.90 5.11 -4.87
C LYS A 86 2.46 5.65 -6.19
N LYS A 87 3.71 6.14 -6.18
CA LYS A 87 4.38 6.70 -7.36
C LYS A 87 4.47 5.66 -8.49
N GLU A 88 4.84 4.43 -8.16
CA GLU A 88 4.91 3.34 -9.13
C GLU A 88 3.53 2.92 -9.66
N MET A 89 2.50 2.93 -8.82
CA MET A 89 1.13 2.68 -9.29
C MET A 89 0.66 3.78 -10.25
N HIS A 90 0.99 5.05 -10.01
CA HIS A 90 0.71 6.12 -10.97
C HIS A 90 1.49 5.94 -12.28
N SER A 91 2.79 5.60 -12.23
CA SER A 91 3.62 5.40 -13.43
C SER A 91 3.09 4.29 -14.35
N LEU A 92 2.42 3.30 -13.76
CA LEU A 92 1.76 2.20 -14.47
C LEU A 92 0.31 2.50 -14.91
N ASN A 93 -0.24 3.66 -14.56
CA ASN A 93 -1.67 3.99 -14.67
C ASN A 93 -2.57 2.97 -13.93
N TRP A 94 -2.09 2.45 -12.80
CA TRP A 94 -2.81 1.51 -11.92
C TRP A 94 -3.34 2.16 -10.65
N ALA A 95 -2.97 3.42 -10.38
CA ALA A 95 -3.55 4.16 -9.29
C ALA A 95 -5.07 4.31 -9.48
N PRO A 96 -5.89 3.97 -8.48
CA PRO A 96 -7.34 4.08 -8.58
C PRO A 96 -7.77 5.56 -8.63
N ASP A 97 -8.88 5.82 -9.32
CA ASP A 97 -9.49 7.15 -9.34
C ASP A 97 -10.04 7.48 -7.93
N PRO A 98 -9.58 8.58 -7.30
CA PRO A 98 -10.05 8.98 -5.97
C PRO A 98 -11.56 9.22 -5.89
N GLU A 99 -12.21 9.64 -6.98
CA GLU A 99 -13.66 9.87 -7.04
C GLU A 99 -14.41 8.54 -7.06
N VAL A 100 -13.96 7.59 -7.90
CA VAL A 100 -14.54 6.24 -7.95
C VAL A 100 -14.42 5.53 -6.60
N LEU A 101 -13.26 5.61 -5.94
CA LEU A 101 -13.10 5.03 -4.60
C LEU A 101 -14.05 5.64 -3.56
N LEU A 102 -14.36 6.93 -3.66
CA LEU A 102 -15.31 7.59 -2.76
C LEU A 102 -16.73 7.10 -3.02
N GLU A 103 -17.12 6.99 -4.29
CA GLU A 103 -18.43 6.46 -4.68
C GLU A 103 -18.63 5.02 -4.22
N GLU A 104 -17.63 4.15 -4.40
CA GLU A 104 -17.66 2.75 -3.95
C GLU A 104 -17.83 2.67 -2.43
N LEU A 105 -17.02 3.40 -1.66
CA LEU A 105 -17.14 3.42 -0.20
C LEU A 105 -18.52 3.92 0.25
N MET A 106 -19.03 5.00 -0.36
CA MET A 106 -20.35 5.52 -0.04
C MET A 106 -21.47 4.52 -0.38
N SER A 107 -21.31 3.76 -1.46
CA SER A 107 -22.25 2.71 -1.85
C SER A 107 -22.28 1.57 -0.82
N GLU A 108 -21.11 1.10 -0.39
CA GLU A 108 -20.99 0.05 0.63
C GLU A 108 -21.57 0.49 1.98
N MET A 109 -21.36 1.74 2.38
CA MET A 109 -21.93 2.30 3.61
C MET A 109 -23.47 2.42 3.57
N ARG A 110 -24.08 2.53 2.39
CA ARG A 110 -25.54 2.54 2.22
C ARG A 110 -26.15 1.14 2.18
N ALA A 111 -25.33 0.11 1.95
CA ALA A 111 -25.74 -1.28 1.90
C ALA A 111 -25.72 -1.98 3.28
N GLN A 112 -25.28 -1.28 4.32
CA GLN A 112 -25.43 -1.63 5.74
C GLN A 112 -26.59 -0.86 6.37
#